data_AF-A0A813KL26-F1
#
_entry.id   AF-A0A813KL26-F1
#
_cell.length_a   1.000
_cell.length_b   1.000
_cell.length_c   1.000
_cell.angle_alpha   90.00
_cell.angle_beta   90.00
_cell.angle_gamma   90.00
#
_symmetry.space_group_name_H-M   'P 1'
#
loop_
_entity.id
_entity.type
_entity.pdbx_description
1 polymer ?
#
loop_
_entity_poly.entity_id
_entity_poly.type
_entity_poly.pdbx_seq_one_letter_code
_entity_poly.pdbx_strand_id
1 'polypeptide(L)'
;MMFACCVADSQDGLPIEVVERVPEAAPATPVEPEPEPVAKRADGSQVGVVLIFELPDKTMRDIIFASRPLGIDFSRSLKVKRVKPEGPGLSQGVSEGWVLKHIAGTSVPDTSVEFNEQLQEHVKALPLK
;
A
#
# COMPACT_ATOMS: atom_id res chain seq x y z
N MET A 1 -63.83 -3.44 -55.47
CA MET A 1 -63.86 -4.44 -54.37
C MET A 1 -62.45 -4.54 -53.77
N MET A 2 -62.21 -4.80 -52.50
CA MET A 2 -62.94 -4.67 -51.23
C MET A 2 -61.95 -5.28 -50.22
N PHE A 3 -61.30 -4.47 -49.36
CA PHE A 3 -60.80 -4.79 -48.00
C PHE A 3 -59.69 -5.88 -47.91
N ALA A 4 -58.84 -6.00 -46.89
CA ALA A 4 -58.71 -5.38 -45.57
C ALA A 4 -57.29 -5.61 -45.01
N CYS A 5 -56.96 -4.80 -44.02
CA CYS A 5 -55.86 -4.84 -43.04
C CYS A 5 -55.37 -6.23 -42.59
N CYS A 6 -54.10 -6.32 -42.15
CA CYS A 6 -53.75 -6.51 -40.73
C CYS A 6 -52.25 -6.86 -40.52
N VAL A 7 -51.69 -6.26 -39.45
CA VAL A 7 -50.76 -6.90 -38.45
C VAL A 7 -49.32 -7.19 -38.90
N ALA A 8 -48.27 -7.01 -38.09
CA ALA A 8 -48.13 -6.41 -36.78
C ALA A 8 -46.64 -6.12 -36.52
N ASP A 9 -46.44 -5.04 -35.78
CA ASP A 9 -45.31 -4.72 -34.91
C ASP A 9 -44.75 -5.97 -34.21
N SER A 10 -43.49 -6.31 -34.45
CA SER A 10 -42.75 -7.33 -33.70
C SER A 10 -41.59 -6.65 -32.97
N GLN A 11 -41.80 -6.50 -31.66
CA GLN A 11 -40.80 -6.21 -30.66
C GLN A 11 -39.86 -7.41 -30.53
N ASP A 12 -38.55 -7.15 -30.52
CA ASP A 12 -37.53 -7.95 -29.82
C ASP A 12 -36.32 -7.00 -29.74
N GLY A 13 -36.02 -6.39 -28.59
CA GLY A 13 -35.47 -7.11 -27.44
C GLY A 13 -33.97 -6.82 -27.40
N LEU A 14 -33.58 -5.58 -27.07
CA LEU A 14 -32.18 -5.23 -26.83
C LEU A 14 -31.77 -5.83 -25.47
N PRO A 15 -30.77 -6.72 -25.41
CA PRO A 15 -30.22 -7.16 -24.14
C PRO A 15 -29.47 -5.99 -23.49
N ILE A 16 -29.97 -5.59 -22.32
CA ILE A 16 -29.32 -4.67 -21.41
C ILE A 16 -28.26 -5.48 -20.67
N GLU A 17 -27.05 -5.57 -21.22
CA GLU A 17 -25.91 -6.05 -20.44
C GLU A 17 -25.36 -4.91 -19.58
N VAL A 18 -25.81 -4.92 -18.34
CA VAL A 18 -25.23 -4.20 -17.20
C VAL A 18 -23.82 -4.75 -16.98
N VAL A 19 -22.80 -4.01 -17.41
CA VAL A 19 -21.44 -4.16 -16.86
C VAL A 19 -21.27 -3.09 -15.79
N GLU A 20 -21.64 -3.49 -14.59
CA GLU A 20 -21.36 -2.81 -13.35
C GLU A 20 -19.86 -2.93 -13.02
N ARG A 21 -19.31 -1.82 -12.52
CA ARG A 21 -18.11 -1.67 -11.65
C ARG A 21 -16.84 -1.12 -12.32
N VAL A 22 -16.77 0.21 -12.33
CA VAL A 22 -15.52 0.93 -12.03
C VAL A 22 -15.33 0.86 -10.50
N PRO A 23 -14.23 0.26 -10.03
CA PRO A 23 -13.35 1.03 -9.17
C PRO A 23 -11.89 0.67 -9.50
N GLU A 24 -11.37 1.21 -10.59
CA GLU A 24 -9.92 1.24 -10.78
C GLU A 24 -9.41 2.51 -10.09
N ALA A 25 -9.41 2.44 -8.76
CA ALA A 25 -8.83 3.47 -7.92
C ALA A 25 -7.33 3.51 -8.18
N ALA A 26 -6.95 4.60 -8.86
CA ALA A 26 -5.65 5.24 -8.94
C ALA A 26 -4.53 4.45 -9.66
N PRO A 27 -4.00 5.00 -10.78
CA PRO A 27 -2.79 4.49 -11.38
C PRO A 27 -1.65 4.62 -10.37
N ALA A 28 -1.13 3.49 -9.92
CA ALA A 28 0.19 3.41 -9.32
C ALA A 28 1.19 3.80 -10.42
N THR A 29 1.40 5.10 -10.60
CA THR A 29 2.54 5.60 -11.35
C THR A 29 3.77 5.03 -10.65
N PRO A 30 4.53 4.12 -11.28
CA PRO A 30 5.75 3.60 -10.72
C PRO A 30 6.77 4.72 -10.85
N VAL A 31 6.76 5.65 -9.90
CA VAL A 31 7.96 6.41 -9.62
C VAL A 31 8.81 5.39 -8.91
N GLU A 32 9.73 4.79 -9.67
CA GLU A 32 10.85 4.02 -9.19
C GLU A 32 11.95 5.03 -8.87
N PRO A 33 12.05 5.56 -7.63
CA PRO A 33 13.34 5.99 -7.16
C PRO A 33 14.08 4.71 -6.83
N GLU A 34 14.87 4.24 -7.79
CA GLU A 34 16.02 3.37 -7.57
C GLU A 34 16.79 3.98 -6.37
N PRO A 35 16.73 3.39 -5.16
CA PRO A 35 17.62 3.82 -4.11
C PRO A 35 18.93 3.10 -4.38
N GLU A 36 19.88 3.84 -4.92
CA GLU A 36 21.28 3.50 -4.76
C GLU A 36 21.52 3.07 -3.30
N PRO A 37 22.31 2.01 -3.04
CA PRO A 37 22.50 1.47 -1.70
C PRO A 37 23.28 2.50 -0.87
N VAL A 38 22.57 3.35 -0.13
CA VAL A 38 23.18 4.28 0.83
C VAL A 38 23.63 3.46 2.03
N ALA A 39 24.80 2.85 1.87
CA ALA A 39 25.57 2.31 2.96
C ALA A 39 25.72 3.37 4.06
N LYS A 40 25.22 3.05 5.25
CA LYS A 40 25.64 3.56 6.56
C LYS A 40 26.06 5.04 6.57
N ARG A 41 25.11 5.92 6.83
CA ARG A 41 25.42 7.20 7.52
C ARG A 41 24.56 7.31 8.77
N ALA A 42 25.10 6.74 9.84
CA ALA A 42 24.80 7.19 11.19
C ALA A 42 25.40 8.60 11.35
N ASP A 43 24.64 9.61 10.97
CA ASP A 43 24.93 11.00 11.31
C ASP A 43 23.75 11.52 12.16
N GLY A 44 24.08 12.02 13.35
CA GLY A 44 23.18 12.19 14.47
C GLY A 44 22.03 13.16 14.20
N SER A 45 20.93 12.95 14.94
CA SER A 45 19.75 13.82 14.99
C SER A 45 18.69 13.60 13.91
N GLN A 46 18.45 12.35 13.49
CA GLN A 46 17.18 12.01 12.85
C GLN A 46 16.16 11.70 13.93
N VAL A 47 15.26 12.65 14.21
CA VAL A 47 14.13 12.46 15.14
C VAL A 47 13.10 11.56 14.47
N GLY A 48 13.32 10.24 14.49
CA GLY A 48 12.46 9.28 13.82
C GLY A 48 12.80 7.82 14.08
N VAL A 49 11.88 6.93 13.70
CA VAL A 49 12.04 5.46 13.76
C VAL A 49 12.45 4.95 12.39
N VAL A 50 13.57 4.23 12.32
CA VAL A 50 14.07 3.60 11.09
C VAL A 50 13.41 2.24 10.90
N LEU A 51 12.75 2.03 9.77
CA LEU A 51 12.10 0.77 9.40
C LEU A 51 12.80 0.18 8.18
N ILE A 52 13.27 -1.06 8.25
CA ILE A 52 13.96 -1.75 7.15
C ILE A 52 13.03 -2.79 6.53
N PHE A 53 12.74 -2.65 5.25
CA PHE A 53 11.84 -3.50 4.48
C PHE A 53 12.63 -4.35 3.47
N GLU A 54 12.30 -5.63 3.36
CA GLU A 54 12.68 -6.52 2.26
C GLU A 54 11.71 -6.31 1.09
N LEU A 55 12.27 -5.94 -0.06
CA LEU A 55 11.58 -5.79 -1.33
C LEU A 55 11.35 -7.16 -1.98
N PRO A 56 10.42 -7.27 -2.95
CA PRO A 56 10.23 -8.51 -3.71
C PRO A 56 11.49 -8.97 -4.46
N ASP A 57 12.39 -8.04 -4.80
CA ASP A 57 13.70 -8.30 -5.42
C ASP A 57 14.77 -8.83 -4.43
N LYS A 58 14.40 -9.11 -3.18
CA LYS A 58 15.33 -9.53 -2.09
C LYS A 58 16.34 -8.47 -1.65
N THR A 59 16.16 -7.23 -2.08
CA THR A 59 16.89 -6.07 -1.59
C THR A 59 16.27 -5.54 -0.30
N MET A 60 17.09 -4.92 0.56
CA MET A 60 16.65 -4.30 1.80
C MET A 60 16.63 -2.78 1.63
N ARG A 61 15.57 -2.12 2.07
CA ARG A 61 15.40 -0.67 2.02
C ARG A 61 15.02 -0.13 3.39
N ASP A 62 15.84 0.76 3.93
CA ASP A 62 15.56 1.48 5.16
C ASP A 62 14.81 2.78 4.91
N ILE A 63 13.86 3.09 5.79
CA ILE A 63 12.99 4.26 5.68
C ILE A 63 12.82 4.85 7.06
N ILE A 64 13.05 6.16 7.18
CA ILE A 64 12.95 6.87 8.45
C ILE A 64 11.57 7.53 8.55
N PHE A 65 10.84 7.23 9.61
CA PHE A 65 9.57 7.86 9.94
C PHE A 65 9.73 8.83 11.10
N ALA A 66 9.53 10.11 10.83
CA ALA A 66 9.66 11.17 11.84
C ALA A 66 8.40 11.41 12.69
N SER A 67 7.26 10.81 12.32
CA SER A 67 5.98 11.05 13.00
C SER A 67 5.01 9.88 12.84
N ARG A 68 4.05 9.78 13.76
CA ARG A 68 2.93 8.84 13.68
C ARG A 68 1.63 9.56 13.28
N PRO A 69 0.70 8.89 12.60
CA PRO A 69 0.74 7.49 12.14
C PRO A 69 1.62 7.29 10.90
N LEU A 70 2.23 6.10 10.75
CA LEU A 70 3.04 5.75 9.58
C LEU A 70 2.22 5.73 8.27
N GLY A 71 0.91 5.49 8.39
CA GLY A 71 0.02 5.37 7.24
C GLY A 71 0.27 4.10 6.43
N ILE A 72 0.71 3.02 7.06
CA ILE A 72 1.00 1.74 6.41
C ILE A 72 0.22 0.65 7.14
N ASP A 73 -0.52 -0.16 6.37
CA ASP A 73 -1.23 -1.32 6.87
C ASP A 73 -0.43 -2.58 6.53
N PHE A 74 -0.12 -3.37 7.57
CA PHE A 74 0.61 -4.63 7.44
C PHE A 74 -0.35 -5.83 7.48
N SER A 75 -0.02 -6.88 6.73
CA SER A 75 -0.69 -8.18 6.78
C SER A 75 -0.18 -9.03 7.95
N ARG A 76 -0.83 -10.19 8.20
CA ARG A 76 -0.34 -11.27 9.09
C ARG A 76 0.96 -11.97 8.63
N SER A 77 1.68 -11.39 7.69
CA SER A 77 2.97 -11.90 7.22
C SER A 77 3.98 -10.77 7.13
N LEU A 78 3.76 -9.69 7.89
CA LEU A 78 4.61 -8.49 7.95
C LEU A 78 4.78 -7.77 6.62
N LYS A 79 3.94 -8.15 5.66
CA LYS A 79 3.90 -7.64 4.31
C LYS A 79 3.00 -6.41 4.27
N VAL A 80 3.49 -5.31 3.70
CA VAL A 80 2.72 -4.13 3.41
C VAL A 80 1.52 -4.52 2.55
N LYS A 81 0.34 -4.43 3.14
CA LYS A 81 -0.93 -4.76 2.50
C LYS A 81 -1.50 -3.58 1.75
N ARG A 82 -1.31 -2.39 2.31
CA ARG A 82 -1.85 -1.13 1.80
C ARG A 82 -1.04 0.02 2.39
N VAL A 83 -0.87 1.06 1.60
CA VAL A 83 -0.32 2.34 2.06
C VAL A 83 -1.43 3.37 1.97
N LYS A 84 -1.62 4.16 3.04
CA LYS A 84 -2.65 5.20 3.06
C LYS A 84 -2.27 6.31 2.07
N PRO A 85 -3.22 6.75 1.23
CA PRO A 85 -3.03 7.93 0.41
C PRO A 85 -2.77 9.12 1.34
N GLU A 86 -1.81 9.98 0.97
CA GLU A 86 -1.36 11.15 1.75
C GLU A 86 -0.62 10.83 3.07
N GLY A 87 -0.33 9.55 3.34
CA GLY A 87 0.48 9.14 4.48
C GLY A 87 1.98 9.35 4.27
N PRO A 88 2.78 9.43 5.35
CA PRO A 88 4.23 9.47 5.24
C PRO A 88 4.79 8.21 4.56
N GLY A 89 4.14 7.05 4.69
CA GLY A 89 4.51 5.84 3.94
C GLY A 89 4.51 6.01 2.42
N LEU A 90 3.50 6.70 1.87
CA LEU A 90 3.43 6.96 0.43
C LEU A 90 4.49 7.98 0.01
N SER A 91 4.68 9.04 0.81
CA SER A 91 5.69 10.07 0.54
C SER A 91 7.13 9.50 0.57
N GLN A 92 7.36 8.45 1.37
CA GLN A 92 8.64 7.74 1.44
C GLN A 92 8.79 6.65 0.35
N GLY A 93 7.79 6.46 -0.51
CA GLY A 93 7.83 5.46 -1.59
C GLY A 93 7.65 4.02 -1.12
N VAL A 94 7.08 3.79 0.06
CA VAL A 94 6.71 2.43 0.50
C VAL A 94 5.66 1.88 -0.46
N SER A 95 5.88 0.64 -0.92
CA SER A 95 4.95 -0.05 -1.80
C SER A 95 4.37 -1.30 -1.16
N GLU A 96 3.21 -1.71 -1.66
CA GLU A 96 2.57 -2.98 -1.30
C GLU A 96 3.48 -4.16 -1.66
N GLY A 97 3.46 -5.20 -0.85
CA GLY A 97 4.29 -6.39 -1.05
C GLY A 97 5.63 -6.39 -0.30
N TRP A 98 6.07 -5.25 0.24
CA TRP A 98 7.31 -5.15 1.01
C TRP A 98 7.18 -5.81 2.39
N VAL A 99 8.19 -6.50 2.86
CA VAL A 99 8.16 -7.22 4.14
C VAL A 99 9.04 -6.50 5.15
N LEU A 100 8.48 -6.03 6.26
CA LEU A 100 9.31 -5.35 7.26
C LEU A 100 10.17 -6.36 8.04
N LYS A 101 11.48 -6.12 8.10
CA LYS A 101 12.49 -6.99 8.74
C LYS A 101 13.13 -6.38 9.98
N HIS A 102 13.31 -5.06 10.02
CA HIS A 102 13.90 -4.38 11.19
C HIS A 102 13.14 -3.11 11.56
N ILE A 103 13.12 -2.82 12.86
CA ILE A 103 12.46 -1.66 13.47
C ILE A 103 13.46 -1.00 14.43
N ALA A 104 13.79 0.26 14.19
CA ALA A 104 14.77 1.05 14.95
C ALA A 104 16.14 0.35 15.16
N GLY A 105 16.58 -0.47 14.18
CA GLY A 105 17.80 -1.27 14.29
C GLY A 105 17.62 -2.61 15.03
N THR A 106 16.44 -2.88 15.58
CA THR A 106 16.07 -4.18 16.16
C THR A 106 15.55 -5.10 15.05
N SER A 107 16.18 -6.27 14.88
CA SER A 107 15.64 -7.32 14.02
C SER A 107 14.39 -7.90 14.66
N VAL A 108 13.30 -7.91 13.92
CA VAL A 108 12.03 -8.48 14.38
C VAL A 108 11.83 -9.84 13.72
N PRO A 109 11.36 -10.85 14.47
CA PRO A 109 11.06 -12.16 13.89
C PRO A 109 9.91 -12.06 12.89
N ASP A 110 9.84 -13.00 11.94
CA ASP A 110 8.77 -13.07 10.94
C ASP A 110 7.37 -13.42 11.53
N THR A 111 7.22 -13.37 12.85
CA THR A 111 5.98 -13.62 13.59
C THR A 111 5.16 -12.33 13.71
N SER A 112 3.88 -12.40 13.33
CA SER A 112 3.01 -11.20 13.31
C SER A 112 2.74 -10.57 14.68
N VAL A 113 2.77 -11.37 15.75
CA VAL A 113 2.39 -10.92 17.09
C VAL A 113 3.49 -10.05 17.68
N GLU A 114 4.70 -10.61 17.83
CA GLU A 114 5.85 -9.89 18.38
C GLU A 114 6.21 -8.67 17.54
N PHE A 115 6.14 -8.80 16.22
CA PHE A 115 6.36 -7.69 15.30
C PHE A 115 5.41 -6.53 15.54
N ASN A 116 4.10 -6.79 15.63
CA ASN A 116 3.12 -5.72 15.74
C ASN A 116 3.29 -5.01 17.09
N GLU A 117 3.62 -5.74 18.15
CA GLU A 117 3.96 -5.14 19.44
C GLU A 117 5.20 -4.25 19.35
N GLN A 118 6.30 -4.75 18.77
CA GLN A 118 7.55 -4.00 18.57
C GLN A 118 7.34 -2.75 17.73
N LEU A 119 6.59 -2.85 16.63
CA LEU A 119 6.24 -1.72 15.79
C LEU A 119 5.42 -0.69 16.57
N GLN A 120 4.38 -1.12 17.27
CA GLN A 120 3.53 -0.22 18.05
C GLN A 120 4.30 0.45 19.18
N GLU A 121 5.22 -0.26 19.84
CA GLU A 121 6.08 0.29 20.89
C GLU A 121 6.95 1.44 20.36
N HIS A 122 7.69 1.21 19.27
CA HIS A 122 8.57 2.22 18.68
C HIS A 122 7.77 3.37 18.05
N VAL A 123 6.63 3.08 17.42
CA VAL A 123 5.76 4.11 16.81
C VAL A 123 5.09 4.98 17.87
N LYS A 124 4.73 4.44 19.05
CA LYS A 124 4.15 5.21 20.15
C LYS A 124 5.12 6.26 20.71
N ALA A 125 6.43 6.00 20.62
CA ALA A 125 7.46 6.94 21.04
C ALA A 125 7.58 8.16 20.12
N LEU A 126 6.99 8.12 18.90
CA LEU A 126 7.00 9.24 17.97
C LEU A 126 5.98 10.32 18.35
N PRO A 127 6.30 11.60 18.11
CA PRO A 127 5.32 12.68 18.25
C PRO A 127 4.15 12.49 17.28
N LEU A 128 2.95 12.86 17.73
CA LEU A 128 1.76 12.98 16.89
C LEU A 128 1.90 14.27 16.08
N LYS A 129 1.77 14.18 14.75
CA LYS A 129 1.76 15.34 13.85
C LYS A 129 0.33 15.73 13.52
#